data_AF-A0A1Z9G7Y1-F1
#
_entry.id   AF-A0A1Z9G7Y1-F1
#
_cell.length_a   1.000
_cell.length_b   1.000
_cell.length_c   1.000
_cell.angle_alpha   90.00
_cell.angle_beta   90.00
_cell.angle_gamma   90.00
#
_symmetry.space_group_name_H-M   'P 1'
#
loop_
_entity.id
_entity.type
_entity.pdbx_description
1 polymer ?
#
loop_
_entity_poly.entity_id
_entity_poly.type
_entity_poly.pdbx_seq_one_letter_code
_entity_poly.pdbx_strand_id
1 'polypeptide(L)'
;MAEETITEDTTNGVYTTEEVDQIVENDPQLSKIVTPVDDWTYWTKWIGNFFLIVGTLLTNLELFPINYIFTVVGLICWTFVAAQWNDRSLVVLNVFLLGTVAMTLASHIKQFFL
;
A
#
# COMPACT_ATOMS: atom_id res chain seq x y z
N MET A 1 -48.65 17.51 20.23
CA MET A 1 -47.19 17.60 20.09
C MET A 1 -46.70 16.17 20.04
N ALA A 2 -46.37 15.68 18.85
CA ALA A 2 -45.92 14.30 18.67
C ALA A 2 -44.44 14.26 19.04
N GLU A 3 -44.12 13.45 20.03
CA GLU A 3 -42.78 13.23 20.56
C GLU A 3 -42.03 12.31 19.60
N GLU A 4 -41.09 12.88 18.85
CA GLU A 4 -40.26 12.15 17.90
C GLU A 4 -39.24 11.33 18.70
N THR A 5 -39.58 10.05 18.91
CA THR A 5 -38.76 9.11 19.67
C THR A 5 -37.60 8.66 18.79
N ILE A 6 -36.41 9.20 19.02
CA ILE A 6 -35.17 8.69 18.43
C ILE A 6 -34.89 7.33 19.09
N THR A 7 -35.20 6.24 18.38
CA THR A 7 -34.81 4.90 18.78
C THR A 7 -33.34 4.68 18.42
N GLU A 8 -32.43 4.89 19.38
CA GLU A 8 -31.07 4.36 19.33
C GLU A 8 -31.13 2.83 19.47
N ASP A 9 -31.25 2.12 18.34
CA ASP A 9 -31.20 0.66 18.35
C ASP A 9 -29.75 0.19 18.50
N THR A 10 -29.46 -0.30 19.70
CA THR A 10 -28.15 -0.79 20.15
C THR A 10 -28.00 -2.28 19.84
N THR A 11 -28.20 -2.68 18.59
CA THR A 11 -27.87 -4.03 18.11
C THR A 11 -26.56 -4.00 17.33
N ASN A 12 -25.47 -4.36 18.01
CA ASN A 12 -24.19 -4.85 17.48
C ASN A 12 -23.99 -4.76 15.94
N GLY A 13 -23.72 -3.56 15.44
CA GLY A 13 -22.96 -3.19 14.23
C GLY A 13 -22.83 -4.16 13.05
N VAL A 14 -23.87 -4.91 12.70
CA VAL A 14 -23.91 -5.74 11.49
C VAL A 14 -25.04 -5.21 10.62
N TYR A 15 -24.73 -4.19 9.83
CA TYR A 15 -25.60 -3.67 8.78
C TYR A 15 -25.58 -4.66 7.61
N THR A 16 -26.75 -5.03 7.07
CA THR A 16 -26.81 -5.81 5.83
C THR A 16 -26.40 -4.93 4.64
N THR A 17 -25.84 -5.54 3.58
CA THR A 17 -25.35 -4.81 2.40
C THR A 17 -26.43 -3.90 1.80
N GLU A 18 -27.69 -4.35 1.79
CA GLU A 18 -28.84 -3.59 1.31
C GLU A 18 -29.15 -2.34 2.16
N GLU A 19 -28.99 -2.42 3.48
CA GLU A 19 -29.19 -1.28 4.39
C GLU A 19 -28.05 -0.25 4.26
N VAL A 20 -26.82 -0.73 4.10
CA VAL A 20 -25.65 0.13 3.85
C VAL A 20 -25.81 0.88 2.53
N ASP A 21 -26.26 0.19 1.47
CA ASP A 21 -26.47 0.78 0.15
C ASP A 21 -27.53 1.89 0.20
N GLN A 22 -28.62 1.70 0.94
CA GLN A 22 -29.65 2.73 1.14
C GLN A 22 -29.14 3.95 1.91
N ILE A 23 -28.31 3.75 2.94
CA ILE A 23 -27.71 4.85 3.72
C ILE A 23 -26.69 5.62 2.86
N VAL A 24 -25.92 4.92 2.05
CA VAL A 24 -24.93 5.47 1.13
C VAL A 24 -25.57 6.25 -0.03
N GLU A 25 -26.71 5.80 -0.54
CA GLU A 25 -27.46 6.50 -1.59
C GLU A 25 -28.08 7.81 -1.08
N ASN A 26 -28.56 7.80 0.17
CA ASN A 26 -29.14 8.98 0.81
C ASN A 26 -28.08 10.00 1.28
N ASP A 27 -26.83 9.58 1.50
CA ASP A 27 -25.74 10.47 1.88
C ASP A 27 -24.49 10.32 0.98
N PRO A 28 -24.32 11.19 -0.03
CA PRO A 28 -23.29 11.04 -1.06
C PRO A 28 -21.84 11.08 -0.51
N GLN A 29 -21.63 11.65 0.68
CA GLN A 29 -20.31 11.65 1.35
C GLN A 29 -19.96 10.27 1.95
N LEU A 30 -20.94 9.41 2.26
CA LEU A 30 -20.70 8.04 2.73
C LEU A 30 -20.27 7.11 1.60
N SER A 31 -20.73 7.34 0.37
CA SER A 31 -20.29 6.59 -0.83
C SER A 31 -18.78 6.65 -1.06
N LYS A 32 -18.14 7.73 -0.60
CA LYS A 32 -16.69 7.93 -0.70
C LYS A 32 -15.90 7.13 0.34
N ILE A 33 -16.52 6.77 1.46
CA ILE A 33 -15.88 6.07 2.59
C ILE A 33 -15.97 4.55 2.42
N VAL A 34 -17.02 4.06 1.73
CA VAL A 34 -17.11 2.65 1.31
C VAL A 34 -16.09 2.40 0.22
N THR A 35 -14.92 1.88 0.60
CA THR A 35 -13.87 1.49 -0.34
C THR A 35 -14.36 0.36 -1.25
N PRO A 36 -14.44 0.57 -2.58
CA PRO A 36 -14.72 -0.49 -3.53
C PRO A 36 -13.63 -1.57 -3.40
N VAL A 37 -14.05 -2.81 -3.22
CA VAL A 37 -13.15 -3.96 -2.99
C VAL A 37 -12.41 -4.43 -4.25
N ASP A 38 -12.65 -3.81 -5.40
CA ASP A 38 -12.30 -4.36 -6.72
C ASP A 38 -11.43 -3.44 -7.60
N ASP A 39 -10.46 -2.74 -6.99
CA ASP A 39 -9.45 -2.00 -7.73
C ASP A 39 -8.17 -2.83 -7.89
N TRP A 40 -7.61 -2.87 -9.11
CA TRP A 40 -6.31 -3.49 -9.45
C TRP A 40 -5.17 -3.06 -8.52
N THR A 41 -5.31 -1.86 -7.96
CA THR A 41 -4.47 -1.29 -6.93
C THR A 41 -4.35 -2.19 -5.69
N TYR A 42 -5.33 -3.03 -5.36
CA TYR A 42 -5.30 -3.94 -4.21
C TYR A 42 -4.20 -5.01 -4.35
N TRP A 43 -4.16 -5.71 -5.48
CA TRP A 43 -3.20 -6.80 -5.70
C TRP A 43 -1.77 -6.31 -5.87
N THR A 44 -1.59 -5.15 -6.52
CA THR A 44 -0.27 -4.54 -6.73
C THR A 44 0.43 -4.20 -5.40
N LYS A 45 -0.33 -3.88 -4.35
CA LYS A 45 0.21 -3.65 -3.00
C LYS A 45 0.87 -4.90 -2.45
N TRP A 46 0.15 -6.02 -2.48
CA TRP A 46 0.65 -7.27 -1.92
C TRP A 46 1.89 -7.77 -2.66
N ILE A 47 1.91 -7.60 -3.98
CA ILE A 47 3.06 -7.94 -4.81
C ILE A 47 4.28 -7.08 -4.45
N GLY A 48 4.11 -5.77 -4.28
CA GLY A 48 5.19 -4.87 -3.86
C GLY A 48 5.77 -5.23 -2.49
N ASN A 49 4.90 -5.50 -1.51
CA ASN A 49 5.34 -5.94 -0.18
C ASN A 49 6.07 -7.28 -0.22
N PHE A 50 5.62 -8.24 -1.04
CA PHE A 50 6.29 -9.52 -1.18
C PHE A 50 7.73 -9.35 -1.66
N PHE A 51 7.96 -8.57 -2.72
CA PHE A 51 9.32 -8.31 -3.23
C PHE A 51 10.21 -7.58 -2.22
N LEU A 52 9.67 -6.61 -1.48
CA LEU A 52 10.41 -5.90 -0.43
C LEU A 52 10.79 -6.83 0.73
N ILE A 53 9.85 -7.64 1.22
CA ILE A 53 10.11 -8.61 2.30
C ILE A 53 11.19 -9.61 1.87
N VAL A 54 11.08 -10.15 0.66
CA VAL A 54 12.08 -11.07 0.10
C VAL A 54 13.44 -10.37 -0.02
N GLY A 55 13.49 -9.14 -0.55
CA GLY A 55 14.72 -8.36 -0.65
C GLY A 55 15.41 -8.09 0.69
N THR A 56 14.63 -7.73 1.72
CA THR A 56 15.15 -7.54 3.09
C THR A 56 15.56 -8.87 3.73
N LEU A 57 14.87 -9.97 3.47
CA LEU A 57 15.26 -11.29 3.96
C LEU A 57 16.61 -11.74 3.37
N LEU A 58 16.80 -11.57 2.06
CA LEU A 58 18.07 -11.85 1.39
C LEU A 58 19.19 -10.95 1.90
N THR A 59 18.88 -9.72 2.32
CA THR A 59 19.84 -8.81 2.96
C THR A 59 20.31 -9.34 4.32
N ASN A 60 19.42 -9.93 5.12
CA ASN A 60 19.79 -10.55 6.40
C ASN A 60 20.62 -11.83 6.23
N LEU A 61 20.51 -12.50 5.07
CA LEU A 61 21.33 -13.66 4.73
C LEU A 61 22.70 -13.28 4.13
N GLU A 62 23.03 -11.98 4.09
CA GLU A 62 24.29 -11.46 3.54
C GLU A 62 24.60 -11.95 2.11
N LEU A 63 23.54 -12.26 1.33
CA LEU A 63 23.65 -12.73 -0.05
C LEU A 63 23.86 -11.55 -1.02
N PHE A 64 25.09 -11.04 -1.03
CA PHE A 64 25.53 -9.99 -1.92
C PHE A 64 25.94 -10.55 -3.30
N PRO A 65 25.55 -9.95 -4.44
CA PRO A 65 24.78 -8.71 -4.63
C PRO A 65 23.29 -8.92 -4.97
N ILE A 66 22.81 -10.16 -4.98
CA ILE A 66 21.44 -10.51 -5.42
C ILE A 66 20.37 -9.80 -4.57
N ASN A 67 20.63 -9.63 -3.27
CA ASN A 67 19.76 -8.90 -2.34
C ASN A 67 19.39 -7.48 -2.84
N TYR A 68 20.34 -6.74 -3.39
CA TYR A 68 20.11 -5.37 -3.86
C TYR A 68 19.23 -5.34 -5.11
N ILE A 69 19.38 -6.32 -6.01
CA ILE A 69 18.56 -6.40 -7.23
C ILE A 69 17.09 -6.62 -6.86
N PHE A 70 16.80 -7.56 -5.96
CA PHE A 70 15.43 -7.81 -5.48
C PHE A 70 14.85 -6.60 -4.75
N THR A 71 15.68 -5.91 -3.95
CA THR A 71 15.25 -4.69 -3.23
C THR A 71 14.92 -3.55 -4.21
N VAL A 72 15.71 -3.35 -5.27
CA VAL A 72 15.43 -2.35 -6.32
C VAL A 72 14.12 -2.65 -7.04
N VAL A 73 13.90 -3.91 -7.45
CA VAL A 73 12.65 -4.31 -8.11
C VAL A 73 11.44 -4.06 -7.19
N GLY A 74 11.54 -4.43 -5.92
CA GLY A 74 10.50 -4.18 -4.91
C GLY A 74 10.19 -2.69 -4.74
N LEU A 75 11.22 -1.85 -4.65
CA LEU A 75 11.05 -0.39 -4.53
C LEU A 75 10.47 0.26 -5.79
N ILE A 76 10.79 -0.22 -7.00
CA ILE A 76 10.17 0.27 -8.25
C ILE A 76 8.68 -0.07 -8.26
N CYS A 77 8.32 -1.32 -7.95
CA CYS A 77 6.92 -1.75 -7.86
C CYS A 77 6.15 -0.93 -6.82
N TRP A 78 6.75 -0.66 -5.66
CA TRP A 78 6.09 0.12 -4.61
C TRP A 78 6.00 1.61 -4.93
N THR A 79 6.99 2.18 -5.65
CA THR A 79 6.92 3.56 -6.16
C THR A 79 5.75 3.73 -7.13
N PHE A 80 5.49 2.73 -7.98
CA PHE A 80 4.32 2.73 -8.87
C PHE A 80 3.00 2.70 -8.09
N VAL A 81 2.90 1.87 -7.04
CA VAL A 81 1.73 1.85 -6.14
C VAL A 81 1.53 3.20 -5.45
N ALA A 82 2.61 3.80 -4.96
CA ALA A 82 2.58 5.10 -4.32
C ALA A 82 2.08 6.21 -5.26
N ALA A 83 2.52 6.17 -6.53
CA ALA A 83 2.04 7.07 -7.57
C ALA A 83 0.54 6.87 -7.85
N GLN A 84 0.06 5.63 -7.90
CA GLN A 84 -1.36 5.32 -8.09
C GLN A 84 -2.23 5.88 -6.95
N TRP A 85 -1.75 5.85 -5.71
CA TRP A 85 -2.47 6.42 -4.56
C TRP A 85 -2.40 7.95 -4.49
N ASN A 86 -1.65 8.60 -5.39
CA ASN A 86 -1.36 10.03 -5.35
C ASN A 86 -0.77 10.50 -4.00
N ASP A 87 -0.10 9.60 -3.26
CA ASP A 87 0.56 9.92 -2.00
C ASP A 87 1.99 10.40 -2.27
N ARG A 88 2.18 11.71 -2.21
CA ARG A 88 3.47 12.37 -2.49
C ARG A 88 4.56 11.96 -1.50
N SER A 89 4.20 11.69 -0.25
CA SER A 89 5.18 11.33 0.79
C SER A 89 5.74 9.94 0.55
N LEU A 90 4.87 9.00 0.18
CA LEU A 90 5.24 7.62 -0.09
C LEU A 90 6.11 7.51 -1.35
N VAL A 91 5.81 8.30 -2.41
CA VAL A 91 6.65 8.35 -3.61
C VAL A 91 8.05 8.87 -3.29
N VAL A 92 8.17 10.00 -2.58
CA VAL A 92 9.46 10.62 -2.26
C VAL A 92 10.36 9.68 -1.46
N LEU A 93 9.79 9.01 -0.44
CA LEU A 93 10.54 8.07 0.39
C LEU A 93 11.11 6.91 -0.44
N ASN A 94 10.29 6.30 -1.31
CA ASN A 94 10.73 5.15 -2.11
C ASN A 94 11.73 5.51 -3.21
N VAL A 95 11.59 6.68 -3.82
CA VAL A 95 12.57 7.20 -4.78
C VAL A 95 13.89 7.50 -4.10
N PHE A 96 13.87 8.07 -2.89
CA PHE A 96 15.09 8.28 -2.11
C PHE A 96 15.79 6.95 -1.77
N LEU A 97 15.03 5.93 -1.33
CA LEU A 97 15.56 4.58 -1.07
C LEU A 97 16.13 3.92 -2.33
N LEU A 98 15.51 4.11 -3.50
CA LEU A 98 16.07 3.63 -4.77
C LEU A 98 17.43 4.25 -5.05
N GLY A 99 17.57 5.56 -4.80
CA GLY A 99 18.83 6.27 -4.97
C GLY A 99 19.93 5.72 -4.05
N THR A 100 19.63 5.47 -2.78
CA THR A 100 20.62 4.94 -1.84
C THR A 100 21.04 3.51 -2.20
N VAL A 101 20.10 2.62 -2.50
CA VAL A 101 20.38 1.23 -2.88
C VAL A 101 21.15 1.16 -4.19
N ALA A 102 20.84 1.99 -5.18
CA ALA A 102 21.59 2.08 -6.42
C ALA A 102 23.05 2.53 -6.18
N MET A 103 23.27 3.49 -5.28
CA MET A 103 24.61 3.93 -4.87
C MET A 103 25.39 2.80 -4.18
N THR A 104 24.75 2.07 -3.27
CA THR A 104 25.35 0.91 -2.58
C THR A 104 25.74 -0.19 -3.57
N LEU A 105 24.85 -0.51 -4.52
CA LEU A 105 25.11 -1.50 -5.56
C LEU A 105 26.30 -1.09 -6.44
N ALA A 106 26.34 0.18 -6.87
CA ALA A 106 27.45 0.69 -7.67
C ALA A 106 28.80 0.63 -6.92
N SER A 107 28.79 0.89 -5.61
CA SER A 107 29.97 0.75 -4.76
C SER A 107 30.47 -0.69 -4.68
N HIS A 108 29.57 -1.64 -4.45
CA HIS A 108 29.92 -3.08 -4.37
C HIS A 108 30.45 -3.62 -5.70
N ILE A 109 29.86 -3.21 -6.83
CA ILE A 109 30.36 -3.59 -8.16
C ILE A 109 31.78 -3.05 -8.36
N LYS A 110 32.05 -1.79 -8.02
CA LYS A 110 33.42 -1.23 -8.13
C LYS A 110 34.42 -2.01 -7.29
N GLN A 111 34.07 -2.36 -6.05
CA GLN A 111 34.93 -3.14 -5.16
C GLN A 111 35.18 -4.57 -5.66
N PHE A 112 34.23 -5.16 -6.40
CA PHE A 112 34.41 -6.49 -6.96
C PHE A 112 35.35 -6.51 -8.19
N PHE A 113 35.41 -5.42 -8.96
CA PHE A 113 36.16 -5.34 -10.21
C PHE A 113 37.53 -4.63 -10.13
N LEU A 114 37.78 -3.84 -9.07
CA LEU A 114 39.02 -3.08 -8.84
C LEU A 114 39.82 -3.66 -7.68
#